data_AF-A0A2N9IV80-F1
#
_entry.id   AF-A0A2N9IV80-F1
#
_cell.length_a   1.000
_cell.length_b   1.000
_cell.length_c   1.000
_cell.angle_alpha   90.00
_cell.angle_beta   90.00
_cell.angle_gamma   90.00
#
_symmetry.space_group_name_H-M   'P 1'
#
loop_
_entity.id
_entity.type
_entity.pdbx_description
1 polymer ?
#
loop_
_entity_poly.entity_id
_entity_poly.type
_entity_poly.pdbx_seq_one_letter_code
_entity_poly.pdbx_strand_id
1 'polypeptide(L)' 'MEVDYESDENASMVYATLAVDKELQPDKVKRQMSVSNGKLTVHFEAVEARFLRASFSAFVDVLTLATKTIEEFGQGMEL' A
#
# COMPACT_ATOMS: atom_id res chain seq x y z
N MET A 1 -4.18 -6.51 5.76
CA MET A 1 -4.83 -5.20 5.89
C MET A 1 -5.56 -4.91 4.60
N GLU A 2 -6.67 -4.19 4.68
CA GLU A 2 -7.46 -3.76 3.52
C GLU A 2 -7.75 -2.26 3.67
N VAL A 3 -7.69 -1.53 2.55
CA VAL A 3 -8.13 -0.13 2.45
C VAL A 3 -9.09 -0.02 1.28
N ASP A 4 -10.26 0.54 1.55
CA ASP A 4 -11.29 0.78 0.53
C ASP A 4 -11.15 2.20 0.00
N TYR A 5 -10.93 2.31 -1.31
CA TYR A 5 -10.82 3.59 -2.02
C TYR A 5 -12.08 3.89 -2.85
N GLU A 6 -13.09 3.01 -2.85
CA GLU A 6 -14.35 3.11 -3.60
C GLU A 6 -14.17 3.26 -5.13
N SER A 7 -12.94 3.20 -5.63
CA SER A 7 -12.55 3.39 -7.03
C SER A 7 -11.35 2.51 -7.36
N ASP A 8 -11.50 1.68 -8.39
CA ASP A 8 -10.41 0.84 -8.91
C ASP A 8 -9.22 1.68 -9.41
N GLU A 9 -9.51 2.87 -9.95
CA GLU A 9 -8.48 3.80 -10.41
C GLU A 9 -7.64 4.32 -9.25
N ASN A 10 -8.28 4.85 -8.21
CA ASN A 10 -7.58 5.34 -7.02
C ASN A 10 -6.79 4.23 -6.33
N ALA A 11 -7.41 3.06 -6.15
CA ALA A 11 -6.73 1.90 -5.56
C ALA A 11 -5.50 1.48 -6.39
N SER A 12 -5.60 1.52 -7.73
CA SER A 12 -4.51 1.21 -8.64
C SER A 12 -3.38 2.24 -8.59
N MET A 13 -3.70 3.54 -8.48
CA MET A 13 -2.72 4.61 -8.33
C MET A 13 -1.93 4.46 -7.03
N VAL A 14 -2.62 4.20 -5.91
CA VAL A 14 -1.95 3.91 -4.62
C VAL A 14 -1.08 2.67 -4.73
N TYR A 15 -1.61 1.58 -5.30
CA TYR A 15 -0.85 0.35 -5.51
C TYR A 15 0.45 0.61 -6.29
N ALA A 16 0.36 1.31 -7.42
CA ALA A 16 1.51 1.61 -8.26
C ALA A 16 2.57 2.44 -7.53
N THR A 17 2.12 3.40 -6.71
CA THR A 17 3.00 4.23 -5.87
C THR A 17 3.74 3.41 -4.81
N LEU A 18 3.08 2.41 -4.24
CA LEU A 18 3.63 1.59 -3.15
C LEU A 18 4.43 0.37 -3.65
N ALA A 19 4.23 -0.07 -4.89
CA ALA A 19 4.82 -1.28 -5.46
C ALA A 19 6.26 -1.10 -6.01
N VAL A 20 6.83 0.10 -5.89
CA VAL A 20 8.11 0.47 -6.55
C VAL A 20 9.30 -0.31 -5.99
N ASP A 21 9.38 -0.48 -4.66
CA ASP A 21 10.52 -1.13 -4.01
C ASP A 21 10.18 -2.52 -3.45
N LYS A 22 11.15 -3.43 -3.59
CA LYS A 22 11.14 -4.73 -2.91
C LYS A 22 11.59 -4.56 -1.47
N GLU A 23 11.08 -5.41 -0.58
CA GLU A 23 11.53 -5.44 0.82
C GLU A 23 13.05 -5.68 0.91
N LEU A 24 13.73 -4.94 1.78
CA LEU A 24 15.19 -5.01 1.96
C LEU A 24 15.68 -6.39 2.42
N GLN A 25 14.82 -7.16 3.09
CA GLN A 25 15.15 -8.49 3.64
C GLN A 25 14.02 -9.49 3.32
N PRO A 26 13.90 -9.94 2.05
CA PRO A 26 12.78 -10.74 1.59
C PRO A 26 12.70 -12.14 2.25
N ASP A 27 13.80 -12.64 2.82
CA ASP A 27 13.80 -13.89 3.59
C ASP A 27 13.21 -13.72 5.00
N LYS A 28 13.11 -12.48 5.50
CA LYS A 28 12.68 -12.19 6.87
C LYS A 28 11.33 -11.53 6.95
N VAL A 29 10.96 -10.75 5.93
CA VAL A 29 9.65 -10.12 5.78
C VAL A 29 9.28 -10.05 4.31
N LYS A 30 8.02 -10.39 4.03
CA LYS A 30 7.45 -10.30 2.69
C LYS A 30 6.15 -9.55 2.75
N ARG A 31 5.90 -8.82 1.67
CA ARG A 31 4.68 -8.05 1.45
C ARG A 31 4.12 -8.45 0.09
N GLN A 32 2.84 -8.79 0.06
CA GLN A 32 2.07 -9.03 -1.15
C GLN A 32 0.94 -8.01 -1.19
N MET A 33 0.72 -7.41 -2.35
CA MET A 33 -0.31 -6.41 -2.57
C MET A 33 -1.15 -6.80 -3.78
N SER A 34 -2.44 -6.47 -3.73
CA SER A 34 -3.36 -6.64 -4.84
C SER A 34 -4.44 -5.57 -4.78
N VAL A 35 -4.99 -5.22 -5.95
CA VAL A 35 -6.16 -4.37 -6.07
C VAL A 35 -7.32 -5.17 -6.63
N SER A 36 -8.49 -5.04 -6.02
CA SER A 36 -9.73 -5.64 -6.52
C SER A 36 -10.95 -4.90 -5.97
N ASN A 37 -11.93 -4.59 -6.82
CA ASN A 37 -13.21 -3.99 -6.43
C ASN A 37 -13.06 -2.68 -5.62
N GLY A 38 -12.18 -1.78 -6.06
CA GLY A 38 -11.90 -0.50 -5.42
C GLY A 38 -11.04 -0.61 -4.16
N LYS A 39 -10.53 -1.80 -3.84
CA LYS A 39 -9.83 -2.08 -2.58
C LYS A 39 -8.38 -2.46 -2.80
N LEU A 40 -7.50 -1.92 -1.97
CA LEU A 40 -6.12 -2.34 -1.83
C LEU A 40 -6.01 -3.37 -0.70
N THR A 41 -5.63 -4.60 -1.03
CA THR A 41 -5.34 -5.65 -0.06
C THR A 41 -3.84 -5.82 0.10
N VAL A 42 -3.37 -5.88 1.34
CA VAL A 42 -1.95 -6.03 1.67
C VAL A 42 -1.77 -7.16 2.69
N HIS A 43 -0.99 -8.16 2.32
CA HIS A 43 -0.61 -9.29 3.17
C HIS A 43 0.87 -9.18 3.54
N PHE A 44 1.15 -9.23 4.85
CA PHE A 44 2.51 -9.27 5.37
C PHE A 44 2.75 -10.59 6.08
N GLU A 45 3.92 -11.18 5.84
CA GLU A 45 4.43 -12.32 6.59
C GLU A 45 5.87 -12.04 7.01
N ALA A 46 6.25 -12.48 8.20
CA ALA A 46 7.60 -12.31 8.71
C ALA A 46 7.99 -13.44 9.67
N VAL A 47 9.29 -13.71 9.76
CA VAL A 47 9.84 -14.74 10.66
C VAL A 47 9.85 -14.32 12.13
N GLU A 48 9.83 -13.02 12.40
CA GLU A 48 9.78 -12.46 13.76
C GLU A 48 8.92 -11.19 13.81
N ALA A 49 8.24 -10.98 14.93
CA ALA A 49 7.36 -9.83 15.13
C ALA A 49 8.06 -8.47 14.94
N ARG A 50 9.36 -8.37 15.25
CA ARG A 50 10.12 -7.13 15.05
C ARG A 50 10.26 -6.73 13.58
N PHE A 51 10.37 -7.70 12.67
CA PHE A 51 10.45 -7.44 11.23
C PHE A 51 9.08 -7.04 10.69
N LEU A 52 8.03 -7.75 11.12
CA LEU A 52 6.66 -7.39 10.79
C LEU A 52 6.36 -5.96 11.22
N ARG A 53 6.63 -5.61 12.48
CA ARG A 53 6.40 -4.26 13.02
C ARG A 53 7.16 -3.20 12.22
N ALA A 54 8.45 -3.39 11.97
CA ALA A 54 9.26 -2.40 11.27
C ALA A 54 8.77 -2.17 9.83
N SER A 55 8.54 -3.24 9.06
CA SER A 55 8.08 -3.14 7.67
C SER A 55 6.65 -2.61 7.58
N PHE A 56 5.74 -3.09 8.44
CA PHE A 56 4.36 -2.63 8.49
C PHE A 56 4.24 -1.15 8.88
N SER A 57 4.99 -0.69 9.89
CA SER A 57 4.98 0.72 10.29
C SER A 57 5.45 1.62 9.14
N ALA A 58 6.59 1.30 8.52
CA ALA A 58 7.10 2.06 7.39
C ALA A 58 6.10 2.08 6.22
N PHE A 59 5.42 0.96 5.96
CA PHE A 59 4.39 0.87 4.94
C PHE A 59 3.18 1.77 5.22
N VAL A 60 2.69 1.79 6.46
CA VAL A 60 1.53 2.62 6.83
C VAL A 60 1.86 4.12 6.72
N ASP A 61 3.10 4.53 7.01
CA ASP A 61 3.54 5.91 6.84
C ASP A 61 3.43 6.35 5.36
N VAL A 62 3.95 5.55 4.43
CA VAL A 62 3.89 5.87 2.99
C VAL A 62 2.49 5.71 2.39
N LEU A 63 1.71 4.73 2.86
CA LEU A 63 0.31 4.55 2.49
C LEU A 63 -0.53 5.77 2.89
N THR A 64 -0.29 6.31 4.09
CA THR A 64 -0.96 7.51 4.58
C THR A 64 -0.65 8.70 3.68
N LEU A 65 0.62 8.86 3.27
CA LEU A 65 1.01 9.91 2.34
C LEU A 65 0.32 9.75 0.97
N ALA A 66 0.39 8.56 0.37
CA ALA A 66 -0.21 8.30 -0.95
C ALA A 66 -1.73 8.51 -0.94
N THR A 67 -2.40 8.08 0.13
CA THR A 67 -3.85 8.28 0.31
C THR A 67 -4.18 9.77 0.37
N LYS A 68 -3.48 10.55 1.19
CA LYS A 68 -3.66 12.00 1.28
C LYS A 68 -3.41 12.71 -0.06
N THR A 69 -2.43 12.24 -0.85
CA THR A 69 -2.18 12.79 -2.18
C THR A 69 -3.37 12.61 -3.10
N ILE A 70 -4.02 11.44 -3.12
CA ILE A 70 -5.21 11.22 -3.94
C ILE A 70 -6.42 11.97 -3.40
N GLU A 71 -6.59 12.05 -2.08
CA GLU A 71 -7.68 12.83 -1.47
C GLU A 71 -7.58 14.31 -1.82
N GLU A 72 -6.37 14.89 -1.77
CA GLU A 72 -6.14 16.31 -2.04
C GLU A 72 -6.16 16.66 -3.54
N PHE A 73 -5.60 15.78 -4.39
CA PHE A 73 -5.34 16.11 -5.80
C PHE A 73 -6.10 15.24 -6.81
N GLY A 74 -6.79 14.18 -6.38
CA GLY A 74 -7.54 13.29 -7.27
C GLY A 74 -8.90 13.84 -7.69
N GLN A 75 -9.51 14.72 -6.90
CA GLN A 75 -10.76 15.38 -7.27
C GLN A 75 -10.50 16.49 -8.29
N GLY A 76 -10.91 16.26 -9.54
CA GLY A 76 -10.77 17.22 -10.64
C GLY A 76 -9.66 16.90 -11.65
N MET A 77 -9.02 15.72 -11.55
CA MET A 77 -8.25 15.18 -12.66
C MET A 77 -9.20 14.66 -13.76
N GLU A 78 -9.58 15.53 -14.69
CA GLU A 78 -10.02 15.10 -16.02
C GLU A 78 -8.76 14.73 -16.81
N LEU A 79 -8.59 13.45 -17.13
CA LEU A 79 -7.55 12.96 -18.06
C LEU A 79 -7.99 13.13 -19.51
#